data_AF-A0A2S8BM69-F1
#
_entry.id   AF-A0A2S8BM69-F1
#
_cell.length_a   1.000
_cell.length_b   1.000
_cell.length_c   1.000
_cell.angle_alpha   90.00
_cell.angle_beta   90.00
_cell.angle_gamma   90.00
#
_symmetry.space_group_name_H-M   'P 1'
#
loop_
_entity.id
_entity.type
_entity.pdbx_description
1 polymer ?
#
loop_
_entity_poly.entity_id
_entity_poly.type
_entity_poly.pdbx_seq_one_letter_code
_entity_poly.pdbx_strand_id
1 'polypeptide(L)'
;MPPSLAVRAAIGYPESAMRRCNSSYMARSTPRRRWVGATTTPLTPAVGSTAPPGTVSCRSAYSATPTTSSPSQATTAPSDGIRVRKAPTCSGSKNTPKPVASSRKIFGQSSSVGVRRVRGLTSFDGATIAGAPHPNKLGGPPSPRSLMTVNPPLRVIQWTTGNIGRRSLHAIIGRPDMELVGVYAHGADKVGVDAAELAGWPQPTGVTATNDIDALLALRPDACCYNPLWPNIDELVRLLEAGVNVCSSAAWITGGKQTAADRERILAACAAGRSTMFGSGAHPGITNMVGMVLSGACERVDEIRITESVDCSTYESAGTMTAMGFSQHPDTAGLAESVRRESEVFAEAAAMMADAIGAQLDKMTFDVQFTPATGDTDLGFMQIPAGTVASVYGYHRGWVGERNVVSVGFNWIMGDQVTPPKPVADGHVIQVFGMPNMRTVIHCLPPKDWSEPGFGGLGGIYTAMPVTNAVPAVVAAEPGIVTLADLPPITGRAAV
;
A
#
# COMPACT_ATOMS: atom_id res chain seq x y z
N MET A 1 65.94 -21.95 6.09
CA MET A 1 67.00 -21.10 6.66
C MET A 1 66.40 -19.74 7.04
N PRO A 2 66.98 -19.00 8.00
CA PRO A 2 66.28 -17.92 8.73
C PRO A 2 67.04 -16.56 8.60
N PRO A 3 66.90 -15.52 9.47
CA PRO A 3 65.84 -15.15 10.43
C PRO A 3 65.40 -13.65 10.39
N SER A 4 64.39 -13.31 11.21
CA SER A 4 64.18 -12.09 12.07
C SER A 4 64.95 -10.77 11.79
N LEU A 5 64.35 -9.59 12.00
CA LEU A 5 64.17 -8.99 13.35
C LEU A 5 63.18 -7.80 13.36
N ALA A 6 62.54 -7.58 14.51
CA ALA A 6 61.79 -6.36 14.84
C ALA A 6 62.56 -5.51 15.86
N VAL A 7 62.28 -4.19 15.94
CA VAL A 7 62.15 -3.42 17.20
C VAL A 7 61.65 -1.98 16.91
N ARG A 8 61.02 -1.36 17.93
CA ARG A 8 60.22 -0.11 17.93
C ARG A 8 61.03 1.19 18.11
N ALA A 9 60.47 2.31 17.64
CA ALA A 9 60.12 3.57 18.37
C ALA A 9 59.42 4.55 17.37
N ALA A 10 58.31 5.25 17.65
CA ALA A 10 58.17 6.57 18.34
C ALA A 10 59.12 7.68 17.76
N ILE A 11 58.81 8.98 17.61
CA ILE A 11 57.91 9.94 18.31
C ILE A 11 57.66 11.20 17.39
N GLY A 12 56.55 11.96 17.58
CA GLY A 12 56.40 13.40 17.22
C GLY A 12 56.10 13.74 15.74
N TYR A 13 55.53 14.87 15.31
CA TYR A 13 55.09 16.19 15.88
C TYR A 13 54.08 16.81 14.85
N PRO A 14 53.49 18.05 14.98
CA PRO A 14 53.40 18.98 16.12
C PRO A 14 51.98 19.52 16.44
N GLU A 15 51.86 20.24 17.58
CA GLU A 15 50.75 21.16 17.89
C GLU A 15 50.96 22.58 17.33
N SER A 16 49.87 23.33 17.11
CA SER A 16 49.62 24.77 17.42
C SER A 16 48.54 25.35 16.48
N ALA A 17 47.62 26.25 16.87
CA ALA A 17 47.32 26.88 18.16
C ALA A 17 45.80 27.22 18.29
N MET A 18 45.24 27.01 19.49
CA MET A 18 44.57 28.01 20.35
C MET A 18 43.67 29.09 19.65
N ARG A 19 42.38 29.31 20.02
CA ARG A 19 41.83 29.60 21.37
C ARG A 19 40.28 29.48 21.44
N ARG A 20 39.77 28.97 22.59
CA ARG A 20 38.63 29.42 23.47
C ARG A 20 37.26 29.77 22.81
N CYS A 21 36.09 29.46 23.37
CA CYS A 21 35.76 29.33 24.80
C CYS A 21 34.49 28.47 25.08
N ASN A 22 34.47 27.80 26.24
CA ASN A 22 33.37 27.22 27.04
C ASN A 22 31.91 27.22 26.52
N SER A 23 31.26 26.06 26.57
CA SER A 23 30.35 25.74 27.69
C SER A 23 30.23 24.22 27.92
N SER A 24 29.68 23.81 29.06
CA SER A 24 29.82 22.48 29.65
C SER A 24 28.53 21.65 29.63
N TYR A 25 28.62 20.35 29.33
CA TYR A 25 27.69 19.34 29.88
C TYR A 25 28.42 18.03 30.23
N MET A 26 28.06 17.44 31.38
CA MET A 26 28.72 16.24 31.92
C MET A 26 28.24 14.96 31.24
N ALA A 27 29.18 14.15 30.73
CA ALA A 27 28.90 12.76 30.39
C ALA A 27 28.82 11.90 31.68
N ARG A 28 27.69 11.23 31.92
CA ARG A 28 27.58 10.19 32.96
C ARG A 28 27.96 8.82 32.39
N SER A 29 28.68 8.04 33.19
CA SER A 29 29.25 6.75 32.83
C SER A 29 28.24 5.60 32.91
N THR A 30 28.18 4.78 31.86
CA THR A 30 27.41 3.53 31.83
C THR A 30 28.32 2.34 32.18
N PRO A 31 28.00 1.50 33.18
CA PRO A 31 28.82 0.34 33.51
C PRO A 31 28.58 -0.83 32.54
N ARG A 32 29.66 -1.39 31.98
CA ARG A 32 29.63 -2.60 31.14
C ARG A 32 29.14 -3.80 31.97
N ARG A 33 28.14 -4.55 31.46
CA ARG A 33 27.84 -5.91 31.95
C ARG A 33 28.23 -6.97 30.91
N ARG A 34 28.72 -8.09 31.45
CA ARG A 34 29.36 -9.21 30.75
C ARG A 34 28.30 -10.27 30.45
N TRP A 35 28.16 -10.69 29.19
CA TRP A 35 27.25 -11.78 28.82
C TRP A 35 27.85 -13.14 29.19
N VAL A 36 27.07 -13.97 29.92
CA VAL A 36 27.36 -15.38 30.20
C VAL A 36 26.05 -16.14 30.35
N GLY A 37 25.92 -17.29 29.68
CA GLY A 37 24.98 -18.36 30.05
C GLY A 37 23.55 -18.24 29.50
N ALA A 38 23.08 -19.31 28.86
CA ALA A 38 21.69 -19.47 28.46
C ALA A 38 20.89 -20.19 29.57
N THR A 39 19.69 -19.71 29.87
CA THR A 39 18.64 -20.49 30.55
C THR A 39 17.26 -20.00 30.09
N THR A 40 16.33 -20.93 29.86
CA THR A 40 14.92 -20.65 29.59
C THR A 40 14.15 -20.36 30.89
N THR A 41 13.32 -19.31 30.89
CA THR A 41 12.39 -19.00 31.99
C THR A 41 11.07 -18.48 31.42
N PRO A 42 9.89 -18.96 31.85
CA PRO A 42 8.59 -18.55 31.31
C PRO A 42 8.17 -17.16 31.83
N LEU A 43 7.51 -16.38 30.98
CA LEU A 43 6.96 -15.08 31.34
C LEU A 43 5.53 -15.20 31.89
N THR A 44 5.34 -14.84 33.15
CA THR A 44 4.02 -14.57 33.74
C THR A 44 3.58 -13.15 33.35
N PRO A 45 2.38 -12.92 32.80
CA PRO A 45 1.91 -11.57 32.47
C PRO A 45 1.68 -10.72 33.73
N ALA A 46 2.10 -9.45 33.70
CA ALA A 46 1.77 -8.49 34.74
C ALA A 46 0.28 -8.10 34.69
N VAL A 47 -0.33 -7.90 35.85
CA VAL A 47 -1.75 -7.56 36.00
C VAL A 47 -1.90 -6.03 36.02
N GLY A 48 -2.73 -5.49 35.11
CA GLY A 48 -3.04 -4.05 35.06
C GLY A 48 -3.85 -3.64 33.83
N SER A 49 -5.19 -3.69 33.97
CA SER A 49 -6.20 -2.72 33.46
C SER A 49 -5.86 -1.84 32.25
N THR A 50 -6.66 -1.76 31.17
CA THR A 50 -7.99 -2.33 30.83
C THR A 50 -8.09 -2.43 29.31
N ALA A 51 -8.74 -3.47 28.77
CA ALA A 51 -8.91 -3.60 27.32
C ALA A 51 -9.91 -2.55 26.78
N PRO A 52 -9.71 -2.03 25.55
CA PRO A 52 -10.62 -1.03 24.96
C PRO A 52 -12.02 -1.61 24.68
N PRO A 53 -13.05 -0.76 24.57
CA PRO A 53 -14.44 -1.18 24.37
C PRO A 53 -14.59 -2.12 23.16
N GLY A 54 -15.30 -3.24 23.37
CA GLY A 54 -15.50 -4.29 22.36
C GLY A 54 -14.59 -5.51 22.48
N THR A 55 -13.63 -5.53 23.40
CA THR A 55 -12.73 -6.69 23.60
C THR A 55 -13.40 -7.79 24.42
N VAL A 56 -13.93 -8.83 23.77
CA VAL A 56 -14.44 -10.03 24.46
C VAL A 56 -13.27 -10.95 24.83
N SER A 57 -12.89 -10.93 26.10
CA SER A 57 -12.02 -11.96 26.68
C SER A 57 -12.82 -13.22 26.95
N CYS A 58 -12.31 -14.40 26.55
CA CYS A 58 -12.98 -15.70 26.76
C CYS A 58 -13.03 -16.18 28.24
N ARG A 59 -13.03 -15.26 29.21
CA ARG A 59 -13.07 -15.55 30.66
C ARG A 59 -13.92 -14.58 31.49
N SER A 60 -15.10 -14.20 31.01
CA SER A 60 -16.18 -13.73 31.90
C SER A 60 -17.56 -13.84 31.26
N ALA A 61 -18.52 -14.43 31.99
CA ALA A 61 -19.91 -14.49 31.59
C ALA A 61 -20.71 -13.36 32.24
N TYR A 62 -20.62 -12.14 31.68
CA TYR A 62 -21.52 -11.03 32.03
C TYR A 62 -21.87 -10.21 30.78
N SER A 63 -23.15 -9.88 30.64
CA SER A 63 -23.68 -9.00 29.60
C SER A 63 -23.26 -7.54 29.83
N ALA A 64 -22.82 -6.84 28.79
CA ALA A 64 -22.46 -5.43 28.87
C ALA A 64 -23.69 -4.52 28.90
N THR A 65 -23.72 -3.58 29.84
CA THR A 65 -24.72 -2.50 29.94
C THR A 65 -24.24 -1.27 29.15
N PRO A 66 -25.08 -0.55 28.38
CA PRO A 66 -24.64 0.61 27.62
C PRO A 66 -24.40 1.83 28.54
N THR A 67 -23.24 2.48 28.41
CA THR A 67 -22.99 3.79 29.04
C THR A 67 -23.26 4.93 28.06
N THR A 68 -24.26 5.76 28.38
CA THR A 68 -24.53 7.02 27.70
C THR A 68 -23.72 8.16 28.31
N SER A 69 -22.74 8.69 27.58
CA SER A 69 -21.99 9.90 27.97
C SER A 69 -21.67 10.74 26.74
N SER A 70 -22.06 12.01 26.75
CA SER A 70 -21.91 12.95 25.63
C SER A 70 -20.44 13.34 25.37
N PRO A 71 -20.04 13.63 24.11
CA PRO A 71 -18.70 14.13 23.81
C PRO A 71 -18.47 15.56 24.33
N SER A 72 -17.22 15.84 24.71
CA SER A 72 -16.70 17.19 24.97
C SER A 72 -16.64 18.03 23.69
N GLN A 73 -16.60 19.36 23.83
CA GLN A 73 -16.55 20.29 22.69
C GLN A 73 -15.34 20.04 21.78
N ALA A 74 -15.61 19.46 20.60
CA ALA A 74 -14.70 19.38 19.47
C ALA A 74 -15.49 19.70 18.20
N THR A 75 -15.03 20.67 17.43
CA THR A 75 -15.69 21.11 16.20
C THR A 75 -15.67 19.99 15.16
N THR A 76 -16.78 19.26 15.05
CA THR A 76 -16.97 18.23 14.03
C THR A 76 -17.75 18.84 12.88
N ALA A 77 -17.12 18.95 11.71
CA ALA A 77 -17.75 19.48 10.51
C ALA A 77 -18.18 18.32 9.58
N PRO A 78 -19.48 18.00 9.45
CA PRO A 78 -19.96 17.11 8.41
C PRO A 78 -19.95 17.85 7.05
N SER A 79 -19.52 17.18 5.99
CA SER A 79 -19.72 17.64 4.60
C SER A 79 -20.88 16.91 3.93
N ASP A 80 -21.51 17.57 2.94
CA ASP A 80 -22.66 17.02 2.23
C ASP A 80 -22.32 15.72 1.48
N GLY A 81 -23.20 14.73 1.59
CA GLY A 81 -22.94 13.35 1.16
C GLY A 81 -22.74 13.19 -0.36
N ILE A 82 -21.70 12.47 -0.74
CA ILE A 82 -21.39 12.14 -2.14
C ILE A 82 -22.28 10.99 -2.59
N ARG A 83 -23.16 11.25 -3.58
CA ARG A 83 -23.94 10.19 -4.24
C ARG A 83 -23.09 9.50 -5.30
N VAL A 84 -22.86 8.21 -5.13
CA VAL A 84 -22.24 7.35 -6.14
C VAL A 84 -23.16 7.28 -7.37
N ARG A 85 -22.68 7.72 -8.54
CA ARG A 85 -23.44 7.66 -9.79
C ARG A 85 -23.17 6.33 -10.50
N LYS A 86 -24.24 5.65 -10.96
CA LYS A 86 -24.14 4.42 -11.75
C LYS A 86 -23.41 4.66 -13.08
N ALA A 87 -22.56 3.73 -13.47
CA ALA A 87 -22.13 3.58 -14.86
C ALA A 87 -23.33 3.16 -15.74
N PRO A 88 -23.39 3.58 -17.02
CA PRO A 88 -24.47 3.18 -17.92
C PRO A 88 -24.25 1.75 -18.44
N THR A 89 -25.17 0.83 -18.11
CA THR A 89 -25.23 -0.48 -18.76
C THR A 89 -25.79 -0.34 -20.18
N CYS A 90 -25.03 -0.76 -21.19
CA CYS A 90 -25.49 -0.80 -22.58
C CYS A 90 -26.79 -1.60 -22.73
N SER A 91 -27.75 -1.07 -23.50
CA SER A 91 -29.07 -1.66 -23.69
C SER A 91 -29.09 -2.67 -24.84
N GLY A 92 -29.26 -3.95 -24.50
CA GLY A 92 -29.56 -5.03 -25.45
C GLY A 92 -30.99 -5.55 -25.25
N SER A 93 -31.86 -5.42 -26.26
CA SER A 93 -33.27 -5.82 -26.14
C SER A 93 -33.49 -7.33 -26.36
N LYS A 94 -34.30 -7.99 -25.51
CA LYS A 94 -35.65 -8.51 -25.87
C LYS A 94 -36.30 -9.43 -24.82
N ASN A 95 -37.63 -9.28 -24.74
CA ASN A 95 -38.67 -10.25 -24.37
C ASN A 95 -38.66 -10.92 -22.98
N THR A 96 -39.61 -10.47 -22.14
CA THR A 96 -40.21 -11.26 -21.05
C THR A 96 -41.37 -12.13 -21.56
N PRO A 97 -41.72 -13.19 -20.82
CA PRO A 97 -43.13 -13.37 -20.43
C PRO A 97 -43.35 -13.29 -18.91
N LYS A 98 -44.62 -13.09 -18.52
CA LYS A 98 -45.08 -12.86 -17.13
C LYS A 98 -45.16 -14.15 -16.28
N PRO A 99 -45.13 -14.05 -14.94
CA PRO A 99 -45.17 -15.20 -14.04
C PRO A 99 -46.59 -15.76 -13.81
N VAL A 100 -46.65 -17.04 -13.44
CA VAL A 100 -47.86 -17.70 -12.89
C VAL A 100 -47.66 -17.92 -11.39
N ALA A 101 -48.72 -17.75 -10.60
CA ALA A 101 -48.66 -17.64 -9.15
C ALA A 101 -49.05 -18.93 -8.39
N SER A 102 -48.55 -19.01 -7.15
CA SER A 102 -48.95 -19.94 -6.08
C SER A 102 -48.55 -21.41 -6.29
N SER A 103 -48.25 -22.22 -5.26
CA SER A 103 -48.80 -22.18 -3.91
C SER A 103 -47.99 -23.05 -2.93
N ARG A 104 -48.43 -22.98 -1.65
CA ARG A 104 -48.15 -23.88 -0.52
C ARG A 104 -47.05 -23.49 0.47
N LYS A 105 -47.34 -23.92 1.69
CA LYS A 105 -46.88 -23.49 3.00
C LYS A 105 -46.46 -24.77 3.75
N ILE A 106 -45.77 -24.59 4.88
CA ILE A 106 -45.71 -25.52 6.04
C ILE A 106 -44.60 -26.60 6.05
N PHE A 107 -43.64 -26.35 6.97
CA PHE A 107 -42.93 -27.26 7.90
C PHE A 107 -42.14 -28.49 7.42
N GLY A 108 -40.96 -28.66 8.03
CA GLY A 108 -40.74 -29.88 8.83
C GLY A 108 -39.38 -30.57 8.77
N GLN A 109 -38.49 -30.20 9.70
CA GLN A 109 -37.47 -31.07 10.35
C GLN A 109 -36.43 -31.86 9.50
N SER A 110 -35.16 -31.51 9.75
CA SER A 110 -34.09 -32.43 10.23
C SER A 110 -34.13 -33.91 9.82
N SER A 111 -33.06 -34.37 9.15
CA SER A 111 -32.18 -35.40 9.76
C SER A 111 -30.84 -35.51 9.02
N SER A 112 -29.88 -36.14 9.69
CA SER A 112 -28.48 -36.27 9.31
C SER A 112 -28.07 -37.75 9.13
N VAL A 113 -26.84 -37.96 8.63
CA VAL A 113 -26.08 -39.23 8.63
C VAL A 113 -26.56 -40.33 7.65
N GLY A 114 -25.62 -41.05 7.02
CA GLY A 114 -25.95 -42.38 6.46
C GLY A 114 -25.06 -42.98 5.37
N VAL A 115 -23.74 -43.01 5.50
CA VAL A 115 -22.91 -43.82 4.57
C VAL A 115 -23.13 -45.32 4.82
N ARG A 116 -23.47 -46.10 3.79
CA ARG A 116 -23.20 -47.56 3.77
C ARG A 116 -23.02 -48.12 2.36
N ARG A 117 -21.87 -48.79 2.14
CA ARG A 117 -21.62 -49.71 1.02
C ARG A 117 -22.19 -51.10 1.33
N VAL A 118 -22.65 -51.83 0.31
CA VAL A 118 -22.71 -53.31 0.29
C VAL A 118 -22.23 -53.82 -1.09
N ARG A 119 -21.66 -55.04 -1.14
CA ARG A 119 -21.04 -55.72 -2.31
C ARG A 119 -21.93 -56.84 -2.88
N GLY A 120 -21.67 -57.25 -4.14
CA GLY A 120 -21.95 -58.59 -4.70
C GLY A 120 -22.12 -58.55 -6.23
N LEU A 121 -21.23 -59.14 -7.07
CA LEU A 121 -21.22 -60.55 -7.57
C LEU A 121 -22.42 -60.84 -8.51
N THR A 122 -22.37 -61.41 -9.73
CA THR A 122 -21.47 -62.29 -10.56
C THR A 122 -21.85 -62.13 -12.07
N SER A 123 -21.22 -62.64 -13.15
CA SER A 123 -19.87 -63.17 -13.54
C SER A 123 -19.87 -63.49 -15.08
N PHE A 124 -18.83 -64.14 -15.65
CA PHE A 124 -18.65 -64.59 -17.06
C PHE A 124 -18.38 -63.47 -18.10
N ASP A 125 -17.49 -63.55 -19.10
CA ASP A 125 -16.34 -64.44 -19.45
C ASP A 125 -15.40 -63.64 -20.41
N GLY A 126 -14.30 -64.12 -21.03
CA GLY A 126 -13.60 -65.42 -21.08
C GLY A 126 -12.52 -65.45 -22.20
N ALA A 127 -11.67 -66.51 -22.25
CA ALA A 127 -10.74 -66.91 -23.35
C ALA A 127 -9.56 -65.96 -23.79
N THR A 128 -8.36 -66.38 -24.24
CA THR A 128 -7.52 -67.60 -24.09
C THR A 128 -6.04 -67.29 -24.50
N ILE A 129 -5.04 -67.69 -23.68
CA ILE A 129 -3.62 -68.11 -23.94
C ILE A 129 -2.77 -67.47 -25.10
N ALA A 130 -1.57 -66.94 -24.79
CA ALA A 130 -0.23 -67.41 -25.27
C ALA A 130 0.94 -66.39 -25.10
N GLY A 131 2.16 -66.88 -24.78
CA GLY A 131 3.44 -66.19 -25.11
C GLY A 131 4.35 -65.74 -23.95
N ALA A 132 5.53 -66.35 -23.82
CA ALA A 132 6.67 -65.91 -22.96
C ALA A 132 7.77 -65.24 -23.85
N PRO A 133 8.98 -64.84 -23.37
CA PRO A 133 9.52 -64.65 -21.99
C PRO A 133 10.19 -63.24 -21.77
N HIS A 134 10.80 -63.03 -20.59
CA HIS A 134 11.78 -61.94 -20.29
C HIS A 134 13.10 -62.07 -21.10
N PRO A 135 14.06 -61.09 -21.14
CA PRO A 135 14.21 -59.84 -20.35
C PRO A 135 14.65 -58.56 -21.15
N ASN A 136 15.03 -57.51 -20.38
CA ASN A 136 15.95 -56.38 -20.67
C ASN A 136 15.43 -54.98 -21.11
N LYS A 137 15.77 -54.01 -20.23
CA LYS A 137 15.98 -52.55 -20.37
C LYS A 137 15.70 -51.88 -21.73
N LEU A 138 14.74 -50.96 -21.72
CA LEU A 138 14.79 -49.70 -22.48
C LEU A 138 14.45 -48.53 -21.52
N GLY A 139 14.99 -47.35 -21.80
CA GLY A 139 14.93 -46.19 -20.90
C GLY A 139 13.53 -45.61 -20.75
N GLY A 140 13.22 -45.07 -19.57
CA GLY A 140 12.05 -44.21 -19.38
C GLY A 140 12.17 -42.94 -20.22
N PRO A 141 11.03 -42.29 -20.58
CA PRO A 141 11.05 -41.07 -21.36
C PRO A 141 11.82 -39.97 -20.61
N PRO A 142 12.54 -39.08 -21.32
CA PRO A 142 13.21 -37.95 -20.68
C PRO A 142 12.16 -37.10 -19.97
N SER A 143 12.44 -36.72 -18.72
CA SER A 143 11.57 -35.78 -18.01
C SER A 143 11.51 -34.47 -18.78
N PRO A 144 10.34 -33.80 -18.87
CA PRO A 144 10.27 -32.46 -19.41
C PRO A 144 10.93 -31.50 -18.42
N ARG A 145 12.26 -31.37 -18.51
CA ARG A 145 12.90 -30.10 -18.21
C ARG A 145 12.33 -29.12 -19.22
N SER A 146 11.27 -28.43 -18.81
CA SER A 146 10.80 -27.24 -19.50
C SER A 146 12.02 -26.37 -19.76
N LEU A 147 12.33 -26.14 -21.04
CA LEU A 147 13.18 -25.02 -21.41
C LEU A 147 12.47 -23.80 -20.82
N MET A 148 13.06 -23.19 -19.80
CA MET A 148 12.57 -21.91 -19.31
C MET A 148 12.71 -20.93 -20.48
N THR A 149 11.60 -20.68 -21.16
CA THR A 149 11.45 -19.51 -22.03
C THR A 149 11.52 -18.32 -21.10
N VAL A 150 12.75 -17.83 -20.88
CA VAL A 150 12.99 -16.56 -20.22
C VAL A 150 12.36 -15.53 -21.13
N ASN A 151 11.17 -15.06 -20.78
CA ASN A 151 10.58 -13.92 -21.46
C ASN A 151 11.58 -12.75 -21.39
N PRO A 152 11.73 -11.97 -22.46
CA PRO A 152 12.59 -10.79 -22.42
C PRO A 152 12.15 -9.87 -21.27
N PRO A 153 13.09 -9.12 -20.65
CA PRO A 153 12.75 -8.17 -19.59
C PRO A 153 11.78 -7.12 -20.11
N LEU A 154 10.85 -6.68 -19.25
CA LEU A 154 9.89 -5.64 -19.61
C LEU A 154 10.58 -4.29 -19.74
N ARG A 155 10.32 -3.57 -20.83
CA ARG A 155 10.90 -2.26 -21.14
C ARG A 155 10.17 -1.18 -20.34
N VAL A 156 10.81 -0.65 -19.31
CA VAL A 156 10.19 0.30 -18.38
C VAL A 156 10.81 1.69 -18.52
N ILE A 157 9.97 2.73 -18.61
CA ILE A 157 10.37 4.12 -18.37
C ILE A 157 10.02 4.55 -16.93
N GLN A 158 10.88 5.38 -16.34
CA GLN A 158 10.59 6.03 -15.05
C GLN A 158 10.07 7.45 -15.28
N TRP A 159 8.92 7.80 -14.71
CA TRP A 159 8.44 9.18 -14.68
C TRP A 159 8.85 9.89 -13.39
N THR A 160 9.67 10.93 -13.52
CA THR A 160 10.26 11.75 -12.43
C THR A 160 11.18 10.99 -11.46
N THR A 161 12.05 11.75 -10.79
CA THR A 161 13.09 11.26 -9.87
C THR A 161 13.02 11.97 -8.51
N GLY A 162 11.80 12.13 -7.99
CA GLY A 162 11.55 12.60 -6.62
C GLY A 162 11.76 11.50 -5.57
N ASN A 163 11.33 11.76 -4.32
CA ASN A 163 11.51 10.85 -3.17
C ASN A 163 11.00 9.42 -3.42
N ILE A 164 9.89 9.27 -4.16
CA ILE A 164 9.34 7.97 -4.59
C ILE A 164 10.01 7.52 -5.90
N GLY A 165 10.07 8.40 -6.90
CA GLY A 165 10.64 8.11 -8.24
C GLY A 165 12.07 7.56 -8.23
N ARG A 166 12.95 8.03 -7.33
CA ARG A 166 14.31 7.47 -7.17
C ARG A 166 14.30 6.01 -6.70
N ARG A 167 13.29 5.60 -5.91
CA ARG A 167 13.18 4.24 -5.35
C ARG A 167 12.64 3.25 -6.38
N SER A 168 11.64 3.66 -7.16
CA SER A 168 11.20 2.88 -8.32
C SER A 168 12.30 2.77 -9.36
N LEU A 169 13.04 3.85 -9.66
CA LEU A 169 14.17 3.82 -10.59
C LEU A 169 15.26 2.84 -10.16
N HIS A 170 15.70 2.92 -8.90
CA HIS A 170 16.67 1.99 -8.32
C HIS A 170 16.18 0.53 -8.37
N ALA A 171 14.89 0.28 -8.19
CA ALA A 171 14.31 -1.05 -8.28
C ALA A 171 14.21 -1.57 -9.72
N ILE A 172 13.93 -0.71 -10.71
CA ILE A 172 13.94 -1.09 -12.14
C ILE A 172 15.36 -1.48 -12.57
N ILE A 173 16.36 -0.65 -12.26
CA ILE A 173 17.77 -0.91 -12.63
C ILE A 173 18.28 -2.22 -12.01
N GLY A 174 17.90 -2.52 -10.77
CA GLY A 174 18.38 -3.70 -10.04
C GLY A 174 17.67 -5.03 -10.35
N ARG A 175 16.77 -5.09 -11.35
CA ARG A 175 15.91 -6.27 -11.58
C ARG A 175 16.13 -6.93 -12.95
N PRO A 176 16.30 -8.27 -13.00
CA PRO A 176 16.47 -8.98 -14.27
C PRO A 176 15.17 -9.18 -15.06
N ASP A 177 14.00 -8.94 -14.46
CA ASP A 177 12.70 -8.99 -15.16
C ASP A 177 12.29 -7.64 -15.78
N MET A 178 13.16 -6.62 -15.73
CA MET A 178 12.92 -5.27 -16.25
C MET A 178 14.18 -4.70 -16.94
N GLU A 179 13.97 -3.90 -17.98
CA GLU A 179 14.98 -3.11 -18.67
C GLU A 179 14.63 -1.64 -18.49
N LEU A 180 15.50 -0.84 -17.86
CA LEU A 180 15.33 0.62 -17.88
C LEU A 180 15.65 1.13 -19.28
N VAL A 181 14.68 1.72 -19.98
CA VAL A 181 14.89 2.23 -21.34
C VAL A 181 14.93 3.75 -21.43
N GLY A 182 14.35 4.45 -20.46
CA GLY A 182 14.31 5.92 -20.44
C GLY A 182 13.85 6.49 -19.09
N VAL A 183 14.21 7.74 -18.82
CA VAL A 183 13.81 8.48 -17.61
C VAL A 183 13.26 9.85 -18.00
N TYR A 184 12.09 10.18 -17.48
CA TYR A 184 11.52 11.53 -17.60
C TYR A 184 11.90 12.38 -16.39
N ALA A 185 12.32 13.64 -16.61
CA ALA A 185 12.56 14.62 -15.57
C ALA A 185 12.11 16.03 -15.98
N HIS A 186 11.37 16.74 -15.12
CA HIS A 186 10.95 18.13 -15.37
C HIS A 186 12.09 19.15 -15.14
N GLY A 187 13.00 18.88 -14.21
CA GLY A 187 14.06 19.81 -13.81
C GLY A 187 15.16 19.90 -14.87
N ALA A 188 15.47 21.11 -15.34
CA ALA A 188 16.53 21.34 -16.33
C ALA A 188 17.94 20.94 -15.82
N ASP A 189 18.12 20.94 -14.49
CA ASP A 189 19.28 20.40 -13.77
C ASP A 189 19.44 18.88 -13.88
N LYS A 190 18.38 18.16 -14.26
CA LYS A 190 18.35 16.69 -14.35
C LYS A 190 18.35 16.17 -15.79
N VAL A 191 18.02 16.99 -16.77
CA VAL A 191 18.05 16.60 -18.19
C VAL A 191 19.50 16.34 -18.60
N GLY A 192 19.75 15.19 -19.24
CA GLY A 192 21.08 14.72 -19.61
C GLY A 192 21.86 13.99 -18.51
N VAL A 193 21.37 13.98 -17.26
CA VAL A 193 22.01 13.23 -16.15
C VAL A 193 21.69 11.74 -16.26
N ASP A 194 22.67 10.87 -15.97
CA ASP A 194 22.48 9.41 -16.00
C ASP A 194 21.51 8.95 -14.90
N ALA A 195 20.64 8.00 -15.23
CA ALA A 195 19.68 7.41 -14.31
C ALA A 195 20.33 6.82 -13.05
N ALA A 196 21.58 6.37 -13.13
CA ALA A 196 22.34 5.88 -11.99
C ALA A 196 22.53 6.97 -10.93
N GLU A 197 22.96 8.17 -11.35
CA GLU A 197 23.17 9.30 -10.44
C GLU A 197 21.85 9.75 -9.81
N LEU A 198 20.78 9.83 -10.62
CA LEU A 198 19.44 10.19 -10.15
C LEU A 198 18.81 9.14 -9.20
N ALA A 199 19.25 7.88 -9.27
CA ALA A 199 18.81 6.78 -8.40
C ALA A 199 19.69 6.57 -7.15
N GLY A 200 20.93 7.08 -7.16
CA GLY A 200 21.97 6.68 -6.21
C GLY A 200 22.53 5.26 -6.46
N TRP A 201 22.48 4.79 -7.72
CA TRP A 201 22.97 3.48 -8.14
C TRP A 201 24.48 3.53 -8.48
N PRO A 202 25.28 2.52 -8.12
CA PRO A 202 26.75 2.63 -8.11
C PRO A 202 27.46 2.55 -9.47
N GLN A 203 26.75 2.24 -10.57
CA GLN A 203 27.35 2.07 -11.91
C GLN A 203 26.53 2.83 -12.95
N PRO A 204 27.14 3.55 -13.92
CA PRO A 204 26.39 4.24 -14.98
C PRO A 204 25.46 3.29 -15.73
N THR A 205 24.23 3.74 -16.00
CA THR A 205 23.26 2.97 -16.82
C THR A 205 23.44 3.21 -18.31
N GLY A 206 23.98 4.36 -18.71
CA GLY A 206 23.95 4.85 -20.09
C GLY A 206 22.59 5.44 -20.50
N VAL A 207 21.58 5.41 -19.62
CA VAL A 207 20.25 5.99 -19.83
C VAL A 207 20.23 7.38 -19.21
N THR A 208 20.25 8.42 -20.03
CA THR A 208 20.15 9.81 -19.54
C THR A 208 18.69 10.26 -19.48
N ALA A 209 18.37 11.12 -18.51
CA ALA A 209 17.02 11.65 -18.36
C ALA A 209 16.69 12.72 -19.41
N THR A 210 15.43 12.78 -19.83
CA THR A 210 14.90 13.76 -20.79
C THR A 210 13.62 14.41 -20.25
N ASN A 211 13.26 15.58 -20.79
CA ASN A 211 11.95 16.20 -20.59
C ASN A 211 11.03 16.05 -21.82
N ASP A 212 11.46 15.29 -22.83
CA ASP A 212 10.74 14.99 -24.05
C ASP A 212 10.00 13.64 -23.95
N ILE A 213 8.68 13.69 -23.93
CA ILE A 213 7.79 12.51 -23.93
C ILE A 213 7.79 11.79 -25.28
N ASP A 214 7.93 12.48 -26.40
CA ASP A 214 7.93 11.84 -27.73
C ASP A 214 9.22 11.03 -27.94
N ALA A 215 10.35 11.53 -27.43
CA ALA A 215 11.58 10.76 -27.34
C ALA A 215 11.41 9.48 -26.49
N LEU A 216 10.66 9.53 -25.39
CA LEU A 216 10.39 8.34 -24.56
C LEU A 216 9.42 7.35 -25.23
N LEU A 217 8.39 7.83 -25.91
CA LEU A 217 7.46 6.99 -26.66
C LEU A 217 8.13 6.29 -27.85
N ALA A 218 9.08 6.95 -28.51
CA ALA A 218 9.88 6.37 -29.60
C ALA A 218 10.71 5.14 -29.17
N LEU A 219 11.03 5.01 -27.87
CA LEU A 219 11.69 3.83 -27.30
C LEU A 219 10.81 2.58 -27.26
N ARG A 220 9.48 2.75 -27.42
CA ARG A 220 8.43 1.73 -27.27
C ARG A 220 8.58 0.94 -25.96
N PRO A 221 8.37 1.59 -24.80
CA PRO A 221 8.34 0.90 -23.52
C PRO A 221 7.02 0.12 -23.35
N ASP A 222 7.11 -1.02 -22.67
CA ASP A 222 5.93 -1.82 -22.27
C ASP A 222 5.18 -1.13 -21.12
N ALA A 223 5.90 -0.43 -20.24
CA ALA A 223 5.33 0.21 -19.07
C ALA A 223 6.03 1.51 -18.60
N CYS A 224 5.31 2.30 -17.81
CA CYS A 224 5.77 3.50 -17.12
C CYS A 224 5.52 3.38 -15.61
N CYS A 225 6.57 3.59 -14.80
CA CYS A 225 6.42 3.86 -13.36
C CYS A 225 6.20 5.36 -13.14
N TYR A 226 4.94 5.76 -12.98
CA TYR A 226 4.49 7.15 -13.04
C TYR A 226 4.33 7.77 -11.63
N ASN A 227 5.36 8.49 -11.17
CA ASN A 227 5.46 8.92 -9.76
C ASN A 227 5.62 10.45 -9.52
N PRO A 228 4.94 11.36 -10.26
CA PRO A 228 4.92 12.78 -9.93
C PRO A 228 4.13 13.05 -8.63
N LEU A 229 4.16 14.29 -8.13
CA LEU A 229 3.37 14.69 -6.96
C LEU A 229 1.85 14.62 -7.23
N TRP A 230 1.43 15.07 -8.41
CA TRP A 230 0.04 15.04 -8.88
C TRP A 230 -0.02 14.47 -10.30
N PRO A 231 -1.06 13.70 -10.65
CA PRO A 231 -1.19 13.14 -11.99
C PRO A 231 -1.58 14.23 -13.01
N ASN A 232 -0.98 14.16 -14.19
CA ASN A 232 -1.36 14.98 -15.34
C ASN A 232 -2.13 14.10 -16.34
N ILE A 233 -3.40 14.42 -16.58
CA ILE A 233 -4.27 13.63 -17.47
C ILE A 233 -3.76 13.62 -18.91
N ASP A 234 -3.16 14.71 -19.40
CA ASP A 234 -2.66 14.78 -20.77
C ASP A 234 -1.41 13.92 -20.98
N GLU A 235 -0.53 13.83 -19.97
CA GLU A 235 0.60 12.90 -19.95
C GLU A 235 0.12 11.44 -19.93
N LEU A 236 -0.82 11.13 -19.04
CA LEU A 236 -1.38 9.78 -18.90
C LEU A 236 -2.10 9.33 -20.17
N VAL A 237 -2.92 10.19 -20.79
CA VAL A 237 -3.58 9.90 -22.07
C VAL A 237 -2.54 9.59 -23.15
N ARG A 238 -1.49 10.41 -23.31
CA ARG A 238 -0.45 10.18 -24.33
C ARG A 238 0.32 8.88 -24.12
N LEU A 239 0.65 8.53 -22.87
CA LEU A 239 1.30 7.26 -22.54
C LEU A 239 0.38 6.08 -22.90
N LEU A 240 -0.88 6.13 -22.45
CA LEU A 240 -1.83 5.04 -22.63
C LEU A 240 -2.24 4.86 -24.10
N GLU A 241 -2.50 5.93 -24.86
CA GLU A 241 -2.81 5.88 -26.30
C GLU A 241 -1.66 5.28 -27.11
N ALA A 242 -0.41 5.52 -26.71
CA ALA A 242 0.78 4.94 -27.35
C ALA A 242 1.02 3.45 -26.98
N GLY A 243 0.15 2.85 -26.16
CA GLY A 243 0.24 1.46 -25.73
C GLY A 243 1.12 1.22 -24.49
N VAL A 244 1.59 2.29 -23.83
CA VAL A 244 2.42 2.17 -22.63
C VAL A 244 1.52 1.95 -21.42
N ASN A 245 1.70 0.82 -20.73
CA ASN A 245 0.99 0.53 -19.49
C ASN A 245 1.47 1.47 -18.37
N VAL A 246 0.57 2.00 -17.54
CA VAL A 246 0.95 2.95 -16.49
C VAL A 246 0.71 2.34 -15.11
N CYS A 247 1.77 2.29 -14.31
CA CYS A 247 1.72 1.97 -12.88
C CYS A 247 2.04 3.26 -12.11
N SER A 248 1.06 3.81 -11.39
CA SER A 248 1.15 5.13 -10.75
C SER A 248 1.13 5.08 -9.22
N SER A 249 1.96 5.90 -8.57
CA SER A 249 1.80 6.26 -7.15
C SER A 249 1.11 7.61 -6.94
N ALA A 250 0.78 8.34 -8.01
CA ALA A 250 0.28 9.70 -7.98
C ALA A 250 -1.25 9.75 -7.81
N ALA A 251 -1.71 9.54 -6.56
CA ALA A 251 -3.08 9.77 -6.11
C ALA A 251 -4.19 9.20 -7.02
N TRP A 252 -4.07 7.92 -7.39
CA TRP A 252 -5.00 7.20 -8.27
C TRP A 252 -5.34 5.83 -7.71
N ILE A 253 -6.62 5.43 -7.73
CA ILE A 253 -7.03 4.02 -7.57
C ILE A 253 -8.04 3.60 -8.64
N THR A 254 -9.19 4.29 -8.79
CA THR A 254 -10.28 3.89 -9.72
C THR A 254 -10.52 4.89 -10.86
N GLY A 255 -9.78 6.01 -10.85
CA GLY A 255 -10.00 7.20 -11.66
C GLY A 255 -11.21 8.04 -11.21
N GLY A 256 -11.89 7.66 -10.13
CA GLY A 256 -13.08 8.32 -9.61
C GLY A 256 -12.83 9.67 -8.92
N LYS A 257 -11.57 9.98 -8.54
CA LYS A 257 -11.15 11.33 -8.10
C LYS A 257 -11.11 12.33 -9.27
N GLN A 258 -11.02 11.85 -10.50
CA GLN A 258 -10.97 12.72 -11.69
C GLN A 258 -12.37 13.17 -12.12
N THR A 259 -12.44 14.17 -13.00
CA THR A 259 -13.71 14.49 -13.65
C THR A 259 -14.21 13.30 -14.48
N ALA A 260 -15.53 13.20 -14.66
CA ALA A 260 -16.10 12.12 -15.49
C ALA A 260 -15.54 12.13 -16.93
N ALA A 261 -15.28 13.32 -17.47
CA ALA A 261 -14.69 13.48 -18.79
C ALA A 261 -13.22 13.01 -18.83
N ASP A 262 -12.40 13.37 -17.83
CA ASP A 262 -11.00 12.93 -17.77
C ASP A 262 -10.88 11.43 -17.52
N ARG A 263 -11.77 10.84 -16.72
CA ARG A 263 -11.85 9.39 -16.56
C ARG A 263 -12.26 8.68 -17.85
N GLU A 264 -13.17 9.27 -18.63
CA GLU A 264 -13.55 8.76 -19.95
C GLU A 264 -12.39 8.86 -20.96
N ARG A 265 -11.65 9.98 -20.97
CA ARG A 265 -10.42 10.14 -21.78
C ARG A 265 -9.38 9.05 -21.47
N ILE A 266 -9.16 8.74 -20.19
CA ILE A 266 -8.23 7.69 -19.77
C ILE A 266 -8.70 6.29 -20.20
N LEU A 267 -10.00 5.99 -20.11
CA LEU A 267 -10.56 4.73 -20.60
C LEU A 267 -10.49 4.60 -22.12
N ALA A 268 -10.73 5.69 -22.86
CA ALA A 268 -10.56 5.74 -24.31
C ALA A 268 -9.10 5.53 -24.71
N ALA A 269 -8.16 6.15 -23.99
CA ALA A 269 -6.72 5.99 -24.20
C ALA A 269 -6.25 4.54 -23.97
N CYS A 270 -6.68 3.92 -22.86
CA CYS A 270 -6.45 2.51 -22.57
C CYS A 270 -6.96 1.61 -23.70
N ALA A 271 -8.18 1.85 -24.19
CA ALA A 271 -8.78 1.07 -25.28
C ALA A 271 -8.05 1.25 -26.62
N ALA A 272 -7.63 2.48 -26.94
CA ALA A 272 -6.94 2.81 -28.20
C ALA A 272 -5.53 2.20 -28.27
N GLY A 273 -4.73 2.36 -27.21
CA GLY A 273 -3.38 1.79 -27.15
C GLY A 273 -3.33 0.32 -26.73
N ARG A 274 -4.47 -0.27 -26.31
CA ARG A 274 -4.54 -1.55 -25.59
C ARG A 274 -3.63 -1.60 -24.37
N SER A 275 -3.68 -0.55 -23.56
CA SER A 275 -2.85 -0.36 -22.37
C SER A 275 -3.70 -0.31 -21.10
N THR A 276 -3.01 -0.46 -19.98
CA THR A 276 -3.63 -0.59 -18.66
C THR A 276 -3.14 0.49 -17.71
N MET A 277 -4.07 1.14 -17.01
CA MET A 277 -3.80 2.10 -15.93
C MET A 277 -4.03 1.44 -14.57
N PHE A 278 -3.00 1.42 -13.73
CA PHE A 278 -3.04 0.92 -12.36
C PHE A 278 -2.49 1.96 -11.38
N GLY A 279 -3.15 2.12 -10.23
CA GLY A 279 -2.73 3.01 -9.15
C GLY A 279 -2.62 2.28 -7.81
N SER A 280 -1.54 2.53 -7.06
CA SER A 280 -1.29 1.92 -5.74
C SER A 280 -0.23 2.68 -4.96
N GLY A 281 0.16 2.17 -3.79
CA GLY A 281 1.14 2.77 -2.88
C GLY A 281 1.18 2.06 -1.53
N ALA A 282 1.68 2.75 -0.51
CA ALA A 282 1.60 2.29 0.88
C ALA A 282 0.15 2.40 1.39
N HIS A 283 -0.37 3.62 1.39
CA HIS A 283 -1.74 3.96 1.77
C HIS A 283 -2.24 5.15 0.93
N PRO A 284 -3.28 4.96 0.09
CA PRO A 284 -3.92 3.70 -0.24
C PRO A 284 -2.99 2.77 -1.06
N GLY A 285 -3.28 1.47 -1.06
CA GLY A 285 -2.53 0.46 -1.81
C GLY A 285 -2.34 -0.85 -1.04
N ILE A 286 -1.09 -1.21 -0.70
CA ILE A 286 -0.77 -2.48 -0.02
C ILE A 286 -1.54 -2.68 1.30
N THR A 287 -1.83 -1.60 2.02
CA THR A 287 -2.68 -1.62 3.21
C THR A 287 -4.12 -2.07 2.91
N ASN A 288 -4.70 -1.60 1.80
CA ASN A 288 -6.01 -2.04 1.31
C ASN A 288 -6.00 -3.52 0.91
N MET A 289 -4.96 -3.97 0.22
CA MET A 289 -4.79 -5.40 -0.10
C MET A 289 -4.74 -6.26 1.18
N VAL A 290 -4.00 -5.86 2.21
CA VAL A 290 -3.99 -6.58 3.50
C VAL A 290 -5.37 -6.58 4.17
N GLY A 291 -6.12 -5.47 4.10
CA GLY A 291 -7.51 -5.42 4.58
C GLY A 291 -8.42 -6.43 3.89
N MET A 292 -8.38 -6.49 2.55
CA MET A 292 -9.16 -7.45 1.76
C MET A 292 -8.72 -8.90 2.02
N VAL A 293 -7.41 -9.18 2.09
CA VAL A 293 -6.88 -10.53 2.38
C VAL A 293 -7.31 -11.00 3.77
N LEU A 294 -7.29 -10.12 4.79
CA LEU A 294 -7.78 -10.45 6.13
C LEU A 294 -9.29 -10.73 6.14
N SER A 295 -10.08 -10.04 5.31
CA SER A 295 -11.52 -10.29 5.23
C SER A 295 -11.89 -11.67 4.67
N GLY A 296 -11.01 -12.28 3.87
CA GLY A 296 -11.17 -13.66 3.39
C GLY A 296 -11.12 -14.73 4.50
N ALA A 297 -10.74 -14.36 5.73
CA ALA A 297 -10.81 -15.23 6.90
C ALA A 297 -12.15 -15.15 7.66
N CYS A 298 -13.08 -14.30 7.21
CA CYS A 298 -14.35 -14.03 7.89
C CYS A 298 -15.53 -14.74 7.21
N GLU A 299 -16.42 -15.34 8.01
CA GLU A 299 -17.75 -15.82 7.56
C GLU A 299 -18.65 -14.65 7.14
N ARG A 300 -18.50 -13.51 7.81
CA ARG A 300 -19.20 -12.25 7.53
C ARG A 300 -18.26 -11.09 7.80
N VAL A 301 -18.28 -10.11 6.91
CA VAL A 301 -17.62 -8.80 7.07
C VAL A 301 -18.69 -7.77 7.40
N ASP A 302 -18.50 -7.05 8.51
CA ASP A 302 -19.37 -5.94 8.93
C ASP A 302 -18.77 -4.59 8.55
N GLU A 303 -17.45 -4.40 8.69
CA GLU A 303 -16.71 -3.21 8.24
C GLU A 303 -15.21 -3.51 8.00
N ILE A 304 -14.63 -3.02 6.90
CA ILE A 304 -13.15 -2.91 6.76
C ILE A 304 -12.73 -1.48 7.12
N ARG A 305 -11.89 -1.31 8.14
CA ARG A 305 -11.34 -0.01 8.56
C ARG A 305 -9.82 -0.01 8.46
N ILE A 306 -9.27 1.02 7.82
CA ILE A 306 -7.84 1.26 7.72
C ILE A 306 -7.54 2.68 8.17
N THR A 307 -6.60 2.81 9.10
CA THR A 307 -6.11 4.07 9.62
C THR A 307 -4.59 4.12 9.46
N GLU A 308 -4.09 5.00 8.60
CA GLU A 308 -2.68 5.40 8.66
C GLU A 308 -2.46 6.28 9.89
N SER A 309 -1.71 5.78 10.88
CA SER A 309 -1.53 6.49 12.14
C SER A 309 -0.04 6.68 12.42
N VAL A 310 0.45 7.86 12.06
CA VAL A 310 1.90 8.15 11.98
C VAL A 310 2.20 9.59 12.42
N ASP A 311 3.39 9.78 12.96
CA ASP A 311 4.01 11.10 13.06
C ASP A 311 4.60 11.51 11.69
N CYS A 312 4.11 12.62 11.15
CA CYS A 312 4.52 13.18 9.87
C CYS A 312 5.69 14.18 10.00
N SER A 313 6.23 14.41 11.21
CA SER A 313 7.29 15.39 11.48
C SER A 313 8.59 15.16 10.71
N THR A 314 8.82 13.96 10.19
CA THR A 314 9.99 13.60 9.35
C THR A 314 9.68 13.48 7.86
N TYR A 315 8.45 13.82 7.44
CA TYR A 315 8.04 13.78 6.03
C TYR A 315 8.19 15.17 5.39
N GLU A 316 9.36 15.42 4.80
CA GLU A 316 9.76 16.70 4.21
C GLU A 316 8.96 17.03 2.92
N SER A 317 7.69 17.43 3.08
CA SER A 317 6.81 17.84 2.00
C SER A 317 5.79 18.88 2.48
N ALA A 318 6.27 20.12 2.68
CA ALA A 318 5.44 21.22 3.16
C ALA A 318 4.18 21.46 2.32
N GLY A 319 4.25 21.26 1.00
CA GLY A 319 3.08 21.36 0.10
C GLY A 319 2.00 20.32 0.43
N THR A 320 2.37 19.05 0.59
CA THR A 320 1.45 17.96 0.95
C THR A 320 0.82 18.19 2.32
N MET A 321 1.62 18.61 3.30
CA MET A 321 1.13 18.87 4.65
C MET A 321 0.22 20.11 4.72
N THR A 322 0.56 21.18 3.99
CA THR A 322 -0.30 22.36 3.87
C THR A 322 -1.64 22.02 3.19
N ALA A 323 -1.62 21.22 2.12
CA ALA A 323 -2.82 20.76 1.42
C ALA A 323 -3.77 19.95 2.33
N MET A 324 -3.20 19.22 3.29
CA MET A 324 -3.90 18.45 4.32
C MET A 324 -4.25 19.26 5.58
N GLY A 325 -3.95 20.55 5.58
CA GLY A 325 -4.42 21.54 6.54
C GLY A 325 -3.43 21.95 7.63
N PHE A 326 -2.26 21.31 7.72
CA PHE A 326 -1.25 21.66 8.73
C PHE A 326 -0.78 23.12 8.58
N SER A 327 -0.44 23.77 9.70
CA SER A 327 -0.08 25.21 9.78
C SER A 327 -1.21 26.21 9.45
N GLN A 328 -2.40 25.74 9.06
CA GLN A 328 -3.58 26.62 8.90
C GLN A 328 -4.34 26.77 10.22
N HIS A 329 -5.16 27.80 10.38
CA HIS A 329 -6.06 27.90 11.55
C HIS A 329 -7.19 26.84 11.43
N PRO A 330 -7.56 26.09 12.48
CA PRO A 330 -8.56 25.02 12.38
C PRO A 330 -9.95 25.50 11.90
N ASP A 331 -10.33 26.73 12.25
CA ASP A 331 -11.58 27.36 11.81
C ASP A 331 -11.49 28.06 10.43
N THR A 332 -10.46 27.79 9.63
CA THR A 332 -10.32 28.35 8.28
C THR A 332 -11.50 27.91 7.41
N ALA A 333 -12.23 28.88 6.85
CA ALA A 333 -13.45 28.60 6.09
C ALA A 333 -13.16 27.66 4.89
N GLY A 334 -13.91 26.55 4.81
CA GLY A 334 -13.74 25.55 3.75
C GLY A 334 -12.57 24.57 3.95
N LEU A 335 -11.81 24.65 5.05
CA LEU A 335 -10.65 23.77 5.29
C LEU A 335 -11.01 22.28 5.25
N ALA A 336 -12.10 21.88 5.91
CA ALA A 336 -12.58 20.49 5.90
C ALA A 336 -12.90 19.98 4.48
N GLU A 337 -13.47 20.83 3.62
CA GLU A 337 -13.79 20.49 2.21
C GLU A 337 -12.52 20.45 1.33
N SER A 338 -11.55 21.33 1.60
CA SER A 338 -10.23 21.24 0.95
C SER A 338 -9.58 19.90 1.28
N VAL A 339 -9.46 19.56 2.57
CA VAL A 339 -8.86 18.29 3.01
C VAL A 339 -9.65 17.08 2.48
N ARG A 340 -10.98 17.15 2.39
CA ARG A 340 -11.81 16.11 1.73
C ARG A 340 -11.35 15.86 0.30
N ARG A 341 -11.23 16.90 -0.52
CA ARG A 341 -10.86 16.82 -1.93
C ARG A 341 -9.41 16.37 -2.12
N GLU A 342 -8.47 16.89 -1.33
CA GLU A 342 -7.07 16.47 -1.44
C GLU A 342 -6.93 14.97 -1.10
N SER A 343 -7.61 14.52 -0.05
CA SER A 343 -7.58 13.14 0.44
C SER A 343 -8.54 12.16 -0.29
N GLU A 344 -9.24 12.60 -1.34
CA GLU A 344 -10.30 11.84 -2.02
C GLU A 344 -9.84 10.50 -2.65
N VAL A 345 -8.54 10.28 -2.82
CA VAL A 345 -7.96 8.99 -3.24
C VAL A 345 -8.25 7.87 -2.21
N PHE A 346 -8.38 8.18 -0.92
CA PHE A 346 -8.83 7.22 0.09
C PHE A 346 -10.30 6.82 -0.12
N ALA A 347 -11.11 7.72 -0.67
CA ALA A 347 -12.51 7.44 -1.04
C ALA A 347 -12.58 6.46 -2.22
N GLU A 348 -11.71 6.61 -3.22
CA GLU A 348 -11.57 5.62 -4.29
C GLU A 348 -11.16 4.24 -3.75
N ALA A 349 -10.21 4.21 -2.81
CA ALA A 349 -9.75 2.97 -2.18
C ALA A 349 -10.82 2.32 -1.31
N ALA A 350 -11.67 3.12 -0.64
CA ALA A 350 -12.83 2.65 0.10
C ALA A 350 -13.86 2.02 -0.85
N ALA A 351 -14.18 2.69 -1.96
CA ALA A 351 -15.10 2.18 -2.97
C ALA A 351 -14.61 0.87 -3.61
N MET A 352 -13.31 0.77 -3.94
CA MET A 352 -12.69 -0.45 -4.46
C MET A 352 -12.78 -1.62 -3.46
N MET A 353 -12.48 -1.39 -2.18
CA MET A 353 -12.61 -2.44 -1.16
C MET A 353 -14.06 -2.86 -0.91
N ALA A 354 -15.02 -1.93 -1.02
CA ALA A 354 -16.44 -2.25 -0.89
C ALA A 354 -16.91 -3.15 -2.04
N ASP A 355 -16.55 -2.82 -3.28
CA ASP A 355 -16.87 -3.63 -4.45
C ASP A 355 -16.25 -5.05 -4.35
N ALA A 356 -14.97 -5.13 -3.92
CA ALA A 356 -14.26 -6.39 -3.72
C ALA A 356 -14.89 -7.33 -2.66
N ILE A 357 -15.61 -6.80 -1.67
CA ILE A 357 -16.40 -7.59 -0.69
C ILE A 357 -17.88 -7.73 -1.07
N GLY A 358 -18.28 -7.31 -2.28
CA GLY A 358 -19.65 -7.39 -2.79
C GLY A 358 -20.62 -6.38 -2.18
N ALA A 359 -20.13 -5.31 -1.56
CA ALA A 359 -20.95 -4.28 -0.91
C ALA A 359 -21.21 -3.09 -1.86
N GLN A 360 -22.41 -3.06 -2.45
CA GLN A 360 -22.86 -1.91 -3.24
C GLN A 360 -23.17 -0.70 -2.33
N LEU A 361 -22.32 0.34 -2.39
CA LEU A 361 -22.47 1.55 -1.60
C LEU A 361 -23.62 2.47 -2.10
N ASP A 362 -24.41 2.99 -1.17
CA ASP A 362 -25.46 3.99 -1.44
C ASP A 362 -24.94 5.43 -1.41
N LYS A 363 -24.04 5.72 -0.46
CA LYS A 363 -23.45 7.04 -0.21
C LYS A 363 -22.01 6.90 0.28
N MET A 364 -21.19 7.91 -0.01
CA MET A 364 -19.94 8.15 0.72
C MET A 364 -20.01 9.45 1.50
N THR A 365 -19.34 9.48 2.65
CA THR A 365 -19.20 10.67 3.50
C THR A 365 -17.75 10.87 3.89
N PHE A 366 -17.42 12.08 4.34
CA PHE A 366 -16.13 12.39 4.93
C PHE A 366 -16.32 13.08 6.28
N ASP A 367 -15.51 12.69 7.25
CA ASP A 367 -15.38 13.35 8.55
C ASP A 367 -13.91 13.64 8.83
N VAL A 368 -13.64 14.83 9.37
CA VAL A 368 -12.31 15.25 9.81
C VAL A 368 -12.40 16.06 11.10
N GLN A 369 -11.42 15.84 11.97
CA GLN A 369 -11.18 16.57 13.20
C GLN A 369 -9.76 17.12 13.18
N PHE A 370 -9.65 18.45 13.17
CA PHE A 370 -8.39 19.15 13.38
C PHE A 370 -8.07 19.28 14.87
N THR A 371 -6.80 19.35 15.22
CA THR A 371 -6.36 19.67 16.59
C THR A 371 -5.23 20.70 16.49
N PRO A 372 -5.37 21.88 17.11
CA PRO A 372 -4.35 22.92 17.04
C PRO A 372 -3.14 22.61 17.92
N ALA A 373 -1.99 23.18 17.56
CA ALA A 373 -0.77 23.15 18.34
C ALA A 373 -0.91 23.94 19.65
N THR A 374 -0.36 23.44 20.75
CA THR A 374 -0.28 24.15 22.03
C THR A 374 0.93 25.09 22.15
N GLY A 375 1.81 25.07 21.17
CA GLY A 375 3.05 25.87 21.09
C GLY A 375 3.60 25.82 19.67
N ASP A 376 4.66 26.58 19.41
CA ASP A 376 5.30 26.61 18.10
C ASP A 376 6.23 25.38 17.90
N THR A 377 6.24 24.81 16.70
CA THR A 377 7.26 23.83 16.27
C THR A 377 7.90 24.25 14.95
N ASP A 378 9.23 24.23 14.91
CA ASP A 378 10.02 24.33 13.67
C ASP A 378 10.55 22.93 13.29
N LEU A 379 10.15 22.44 12.11
CA LEU A 379 10.62 21.16 11.56
C LEU A 379 11.76 21.32 10.54
N GLY A 380 12.29 22.52 10.36
CA GLY A 380 13.31 22.88 9.36
C GLY A 380 12.76 23.06 7.94
N PHE A 381 11.77 22.25 7.55
CA PHE A 381 11.09 22.36 6.24
C PHE A 381 9.69 23.01 6.33
N MET A 382 9.12 23.12 7.54
CA MET A 382 7.78 23.65 7.78
C MET A 382 7.68 24.18 9.21
N GLN A 383 6.97 25.30 9.38
CA GLN A 383 6.61 25.86 10.68
C GLN A 383 5.19 25.42 11.04
N ILE A 384 4.96 25.05 12.29
CA ILE A 384 3.64 24.78 12.88
C ILE A 384 3.45 25.74 14.06
N PRO A 385 2.88 26.95 13.83
CA PRO A 385 2.66 27.91 14.91
C PRO A 385 1.59 27.47 15.91
N ALA A 386 1.69 27.97 17.15
CA ALA A 386 0.68 27.79 18.19
C ALA A 386 -0.72 28.21 17.69
N GLY A 387 -1.74 27.40 17.99
CA GLY A 387 -3.12 27.63 17.54
C GLY A 387 -3.42 27.19 16.10
N THR A 388 -2.41 26.82 15.29
CA THR A 388 -2.61 26.24 13.95
C THR A 388 -2.70 24.71 14.00
N VAL A 389 -3.26 24.07 12.97
CA VAL A 389 -3.44 22.62 12.90
C VAL A 389 -2.09 21.89 12.99
N ALA A 390 -1.97 21.04 14.02
CA ALA A 390 -0.85 20.13 14.28
C ALA A 390 -1.27 18.66 14.34
N SER A 391 -2.57 18.36 14.22
CA SER A 391 -3.05 17.01 13.93
C SER A 391 -4.30 17.02 13.08
N VAL A 392 -4.39 16.04 12.19
CA VAL A 392 -5.53 15.80 11.31
C VAL A 392 -5.97 14.34 11.50
N TYR A 393 -7.22 14.14 11.91
CA TYR A 393 -7.82 12.82 12.07
C TYR A 393 -9.12 12.73 11.27
N GLY A 394 -9.21 11.84 10.28
CA GLY A 394 -10.40 11.76 9.42
C GLY A 394 -10.49 10.50 8.58
N TYR A 395 -11.68 10.27 7.99
CA TYR A 395 -11.98 9.11 7.14
C TYR A 395 -12.88 9.49 5.97
N HIS A 396 -12.66 8.84 4.83
CA HIS A 396 -13.71 8.61 3.84
C HIS A 396 -14.42 7.30 4.18
N ARG A 397 -15.75 7.34 4.23
CA ARG A 397 -16.61 6.22 4.66
C ARG A 397 -17.61 5.83 3.58
N GLY A 398 -17.73 4.53 3.33
CA GLY A 398 -18.74 3.95 2.44
C GLY A 398 -19.88 3.32 3.23
N TRP A 399 -21.11 3.62 2.84
CA TRP A 399 -22.31 3.21 3.56
C TRP A 399 -23.28 2.39 2.70
N VAL A 400 -23.94 1.42 3.33
CA VAL A 400 -25.12 0.70 2.82
C VAL A 400 -26.28 1.00 3.77
N GLY A 401 -27.26 1.77 3.29
CA GLY A 401 -28.23 2.48 4.12
C GLY A 401 -27.54 3.32 5.20
N GLU A 402 -27.77 2.97 6.46
CA GLU A 402 -27.14 3.62 7.63
C GLU A 402 -26.01 2.80 8.25
N ARG A 403 -25.54 1.72 7.59
CA ARG A 403 -24.36 0.96 8.04
C ARG A 403 -23.12 1.42 7.28
N ASN A 404 -22.13 1.92 8.02
CA ASN A 404 -20.76 2.07 7.52
C ASN A 404 -20.15 0.67 7.32
N VAL A 405 -19.69 0.37 6.10
CA VAL A 405 -19.11 -0.94 5.74
C VAL A 405 -17.64 -0.84 5.33
N VAL A 406 -17.13 0.37 5.09
CA VAL A 406 -15.72 0.60 4.76
C VAL A 406 -15.29 1.98 5.22
N SER A 407 -14.09 2.10 5.77
CA SER A 407 -13.51 3.37 6.21
C SER A 407 -12.02 3.39 5.94
N VAL A 408 -11.56 4.37 5.17
CA VAL A 408 -10.13 4.58 4.84
C VAL A 408 -9.77 5.99 5.25
N GLY A 409 -8.71 6.13 6.06
CA GLY A 409 -8.43 7.40 6.70
C GLY A 409 -7.08 7.46 7.41
N PHE A 410 -6.87 8.58 8.08
CA PHE A 410 -5.58 9.03 8.59
C PHE A 410 -5.73 9.58 10.00
N ASN A 411 -4.74 9.34 10.85
CA ASN A 411 -4.50 9.95 12.15
C ASN A 411 -3.06 10.45 12.18
N TRP A 412 -2.86 11.66 11.66
CA TRP A 412 -1.54 12.25 11.51
C TRP A 412 -1.30 13.34 12.55
N ILE A 413 -0.06 13.44 13.01
CA ILE A 413 0.43 14.52 13.89
C ILE A 413 1.68 15.14 13.28
N MET A 414 1.97 16.40 13.62
CA MET A 414 3.23 17.07 13.31
C MET A 414 3.67 17.92 14.49
N GLY A 415 4.93 17.81 14.86
CA GLY A 415 5.53 18.46 16.03
C GLY A 415 5.20 17.79 17.36
N ASP A 416 5.89 18.23 18.40
CA ASP A 416 5.75 17.72 19.77
C ASP A 416 4.66 18.46 20.59
N GLN A 417 4.11 19.56 20.06
CA GLN A 417 3.14 20.44 20.71
C GLN A 417 1.66 20.06 20.45
N VAL A 418 1.30 18.78 20.52
CA VAL A 418 -0.09 18.32 20.32
C VAL A 418 -0.70 17.83 21.63
N THR A 419 -1.77 18.49 22.11
CA THR A 419 -2.43 18.15 23.40
C THR A 419 -3.96 17.98 23.26
N PRO A 420 -4.55 16.90 23.83
CA PRO A 420 -3.86 15.71 24.30
C PRO A 420 -3.12 15.06 23.12
N PRO A 421 -1.94 14.46 23.34
CA PRO A 421 -1.24 13.77 22.27
C PRO A 421 -2.17 12.68 21.75
N LYS A 422 -2.59 12.79 20.48
CA LYS A 422 -3.30 11.70 19.79
C LYS A 422 -2.26 10.60 19.58
N PRO A 423 -2.31 9.48 20.33
CA PRO A 423 -1.27 8.46 20.19
C PRO A 423 -1.34 7.91 18.78
N VAL A 424 -0.23 8.00 18.06
CA VAL A 424 -0.07 7.37 16.76
C VAL A 424 0.37 5.91 16.96
N ALA A 425 0.05 5.06 15.99
CA ALA A 425 0.42 3.64 16.02
C ALA A 425 1.76 3.37 15.33
N ASP A 426 2.45 4.40 14.85
CA ASP A 426 3.67 4.34 14.04
C ASP A 426 3.58 3.34 12.88
N GLY A 427 2.44 3.40 12.17
CA GLY A 427 2.12 2.48 11.09
C GLY A 427 0.64 2.47 10.70
N HIS A 428 0.24 1.43 9.97
CA HIS A 428 -1.11 1.29 9.42
C HIS A 428 -1.92 0.30 10.26
N VAL A 429 -2.91 0.81 10.99
CA VAL A 429 -3.86 -0.01 11.74
C VAL A 429 -4.94 -0.50 10.78
N ILE A 430 -5.03 -1.81 10.61
CA ILE A 430 -6.01 -2.45 9.72
C ILE A 430 -6.92 -3.34 10.58
N GLN A 431 -8.22 -3.14 10.45
CA GLN A 431 -9.26 -3.87 11.18
C GLN A 431 -10.32 -4.37 10.20
N VAL A 432 -10.67 -5.65 10.32
CA VAL A 432 -11.88 -6.20 9.71
C VAL A 432 -12.81 -6.56 10.86
N PHE A 433 -13.89 -5.80 11.00
CA PHE A 433 -14.98 -6.13 11.91
C PHE A 433 -15.86 -7.17 11.22
N GLY A 434 -16.22 -8.24 11.94
CA GLY A 434 -16.88 -9.39 11.35
C GLY A 434 -16.94 -10.61 12.27
N MET A 435 -17.04 -11.79 11.66
CA MET A 435 -16.97 -13.08 12.34
C MET A 435 -15.87 -13.96 11.72
N PRO A 436 -14.69 -14.12 12.34
CA PRO A 436 -14.21 -13.39 13.52
C PRO A 436 -13.84 -11.92 13.21
N ASN A 437 -13.52 -11.15 14.24
CA ASN A 437 -12.84 -9.86 14.06
C ASN A 437 -11.34 -10.10 13.80
N MET A 438 -10.79 -9.41 12.79
CA MET A 438 -9.36 -9.42 12.47
C MET A 438 -8.74 -8.05 12.75
N ARG A 439 -7.51 -8.02 13.26
CA ARG A 439 -6.73 -6.79 13.44
C ARG A 439 -5.25 -7.04 13.20
N THR A 440 -4.60 -6.14 12.47
CA THR A 440 -3.13 -6.05 12.36
C THR A 440 -2.66 -4.60 12.46
N VAL A 441 -1.37 -4.41 12.69
CA VAL A 441 -0.67 -3.14 12.52
C VAL A 441 0.54 -3.40 11.63
N ILE A 442 0.66 -2.70 10.51
CA ILE A 442 1.82 -2.80 9.63
C ILE A 442 2.79 -1.69 10.01
N HIS A 443 4.03 -2.06 10.36
CA HIS A 443 5.12 -1.14 10.59
C HIS A 443 6.15 -1.25 9.45
N CYS A 444 6.65 -0.12 8.97
CA CYS A 444 7.76 -0.07 8.02
C CYS A 444 9.08 -0.02 8.82
N LEU A 445 9.79 -1.15 8.91
CA LEU A 445 10.96 -1.30 9.77
C LEU A 445 12.27 -1.38 8.96
N PRO A 446 13.38 -0.78 9.44
CA PRO A 446 14.68 -0.87 8.78
C PRO A 446 15.21 -2.31 8.80
N PRO A 447 15.78 -2.81 7.69
CA PRO A 447 16.68 -3.97 7.73
C PRO A 447 17.99 -3.61 8.46
N LYS A 448 18.76 -4.62 8.85
CA LYS A 448 19.99 -4.47 9.67
C LYS A 448 21.06 -3.59 9.02
N ASP A 449 21.10 -3.56 7.70
CA ASP A 449 22.03 -2.86 6.83
C ASP A 449 21.51 -1.50 6.33
N TRP A 450 20.35 -1.04 6.84
CA TRP A 450 19.83 0.28 6.55
C TRP A 450 20.78 1.38 7.04
N SER A 451 21.21 2.26 6.13
CA SER A 451 22.23 3.27 6.37
C SER A 451 21.72 4.72 6.29
N GLU A 452 20.55 4.96 5.69
CA GLU A 452 19.97 6.30 5.63
C GLU A 452 19.37 6.70 6.99
N PRO A 453 19.52 7.97 7.42
CA PRO A 453 18.92 8.42 8.67
C PRO A 453 17.39 8.45 8.60
N GLY A 454 16.74 8.02 9.68
CA GLY A 454 15.28 8.05 9.82
C GLY A 454 14.53 7.08 8.91
N PHE A 455 13.21 7.26 8.83
CA PHE A 455 12.29 6.35 8.13
C PHE A 455 11.83 6.87 6.75
N GLY A 456 12.13 8.11 6.38
CA GLY A 456 11.66 8.71 5.12
C GLY A 456 12.07 7.91 3.87
N GLY A 457 13.30 7.37 3.85
CA GLY A 457 13.76 6.51 2.76
C GLY A 457 13.02 5.17 2.68
N LEU A 458 12.72 4.56 3.83
CA LEU A 458 11.93 3.32 3.92
C LEU A 458 10.49 3.57 3.49
N GLY A 459 9.87 4.67 3.93
CA GLY A 459 8.54 5.10 3.49
C GLY A 459 8.46 5.31 1.97
N GLY A 460 9.48 5.94 1.38
CA GLY A 460 9.60 6.08 -0.08
C GLY A 460 9.66 4.74 -0.81
N ILE A 461 10.38 3.75 -0.27
CA ILE A 461 10.42 2.38 -0.81
C ILE A 461 9.05 1.70 -0.63
N TYR A 462 8.45 1.79 0.55
CA TYR A 462 7.16 1.19 0.89
C TYR A 462 6.02 1.72 0.01
N THR A 463 6.08 2.98 -0.42
CA THR A 463 5.15 3.56 -1.40
C THR A 463 5.50 3.21 -2.85
N ALA A 464 6.78 3.21 -3.23
CA ALA A 464 7.18 2.91 -4.62
C ALA A 464 6.97 1.44 -5.01
N MET A 465 7.29 0.50 -4.11
CA MET A 465 7.39 -0.91 -4.46
C MET A 465 6.06 -1.58 -4.83
N PRO A 466 4.90 -1.29 -4.20
CA PRO A 466 3.61 -1.82 -4.65
C PRO A 466 3.28 -1.47 -6.11
N VAL A 467 3.75 -0.32 -6.59
CA VAL A 467 3.57 0.15 -7.97
C VAL A 467 4.56 -0.52 -8.90
N THR A 468 5.87 -0.47 -8.60
CA THR A 468 6.91 -1.10 -9.44
C THR A 468 6.77 -2.62 -9.51
N ASN A 469 6.40 -3.29 -8.42
CA ASN A 469 6.16 -4.74 -8.41
C ASN A 469 4.94 -5.16 -9.23
N ALA A 470 3.98 -4.24 -9.48
CA ALA A 470 2.78 -4.55 -10.24
C ALA A 470 3.01 -4.55 -11.76
N VAL A 471 4.07 -3.91 -12.27
CA VAL A 471 4.36 -3.77 -13.71
C VAL A 471 4.13 -5.09 -14.50
N PRO A 472 4.65 -6.26 -14.10
CA PRO A 472 4.44 -7.50 -14.87
C PRO A 472 2.99 -8.00 -14.87
N ALA A 473 2.21 -7.72 -13.82
CA ALA A 473 0.80 -8.07 -13.76
C ALA A 473 -0.07 -7.09 -14.56
N VAL A 474 0.29 -5.79 -14.55
CA VAL A 474 -0.43 -4.73 -15.27
C VAL A 474 -0.21 -4.84 -16.79
N VAL A 475 1.01 -5.14 -17.25
CA VAL A 475 1.31 -5.41 -18.67
C VAL A 475 0.60 -6.68 -19.18
N ALA A 476 0.32 -7.63 -18.29
CA ALA A 476 -0.39 -8.87 -18.63
C ALA A 476 -1.93 -8.78 -18.49
N ALA A 477 -2.46 -7.65 -18.02
CA ALA A 477 -3.89 -7.45 -17.81
C ALA A 477 -4.60 -7.02 -19.12
N GLU A 478 -5.92 -7.18 -19.15
CA GLU A 478 -6.75 -6.63 -20.22
C GLU A 478 -6.80 -5.09 -20.16
N PRO A 479 -6.89 -4.38 -21.30
CA PRO A 479 -6.83 -2.92 -21.34
C PRO A 479 -7.93 -2.23 -20.53
N GLY A 480 -7.57 -1.19 -19.78
CA GLY A 480 -8.51 -0.39 -18.99
C GLY A 480 -7.89 0.17 -17.71
N ILE A 481 -8.75 0.62 -16.79
CA ILE A 481 -8.34 0.93 -15.42
C ILE A 481 -8.50 -0.35 -14.59
N VAL A 482 -7.42 -0.86 -14.01
CA VAL A 482 -7.42 -2.03 -13.11
C VAL A 482 -6.99 -1.64 -11.71
N THR A 483 -7.42 -2.43 -10.74
CA THR A 483 -7.22 -2.18 -9.32
C THR A 483 -6.61 -3.41 -8.61
N LEU A 484 -6.42 -3.30 -7.30
CA LEU A 484 -6.01 -4.42 -6.44
C LEU A 484 -7.05 -5.54 -6.33
N ALA A 485 -8.29 -5.33 -6.79
CA ALA A 485 -9.32 -6.38 -6.87
C ALA A 485 -9.22 -7.21 -8.16
N ASP A 486 -8.66 -6.63 -9.23
CA ASP A 486 -8.60 -7.22 -10.57
C ASP A 486 -7.29 -8.01 -10.83
N LEU A 487 -6.22 -7.64 -10.10
CA LEU A 487 -4.89 -8.21 -10.26
C LEU A 487 -4.61 -9.35 -9.26
N PRO A 488 -3.71 -10.30 -9.60
CA PRO A 488 -3.18 -11.24 -8.61
C PRO A 488 -2.44 -10.50 -7.48
N PRO A 489 -2.26 -11.12 -6.30
CA PRO A 489 -1.51 -10.50 -5.19
C PRO A 489 -0.12 -10.01 -5.62
N ILE A 490 0.13 -8.71 -5.47
CA ILE A 490 1.39 -8.08 -5.87
C ILE A 490 2.49 -8.45 -4.87
N THR A 491 3.50 -9.18 -5.33
CA THR A 491 4.59 -9.71 -4.50
C THR A 491 5.91 -9.01 -4.79
N GLY A 492 6.76 -8.89 -3.76
CA GLY A 492 8.17 -8.52 -3.94
C GLY A 492 8.98 -9.61 -4.65
N ARG A 493 10.22 -9.30 -5.03
CA ARG A 493 11.17 -10.27 -5.60
C ARG A 493 12.18 -10.72 -4.54
N ALA A 494 12.58 -11.98 -4.60
CA ALA A 494 13.66 -12.51 -3.79
C ALA A 494 15.01 -12.00 -4.32
N ALA A 495 15.93 -11.65 -3.41
CA ALA A 495 17.31 -11.27 -3.73
C ALA A 495 18.20 -12.52 -3.80
N VAL A 496 17.99 -13.35 -4.83
CA VAL A 496 18.66 -14.65 -5.05
C VAL A 496 19.36 -14.73 -6.41
#